data_AF-A0A6B8VS54-F1
#
_entry.id   AF-A0A6B8VS54-F1
#
_cell.length_a   1.000
_cell.length_b   1.000
_cell.length_c   1.000
_cell.angle_alpha   90.00
_cell.angle_beta   90.00
_cell.angle_gamma   90.00
#
_symmetry.space_group_name_H-M   'P 1'
#
loop_
_entity.id
_entity.type
_entity.pdbx_description
1 polymer ?
#
loop_
_entity_poly.entity_id
_entity_poly.type
_entity_poly.pdbx_seq_one_letter_code
_entity_poly.pdbx_strand_id
1 'polypeptide(L)'
;MIAHGGELPADLVGEHFCCEPLCVRVGDGHLRLTTQATNLARAVALGRHSSNREVVASHHRAQRSYRVRQAVLDGWNDDAVRSAQGGSHTPNEQPGLW
;
A
#
# COMPACT_ATOMS: atom_id res chain seq x y z
N MET A 1 21.39 15.35 -5.25
CA MET A 1 22.05 14.31 -4.45
C MET A 1 20.93 13.50 -3.80
N ILE A 2 20.80 12.20 -4.10
CA ILE A 2 19.80 11.36 -3.44
C ILE A 2 20.28 11.14 -2.02
N ALA A 3 19.48 11.53 -1.02
CA ALA A 3 19.82 11.29 0.36
C ALA A 3 19.90 9.78 0.61
N HIS A 4 20.99 9.30 1.20
CA HIS A 4 21.07 7.94 1.69
C HIS A 4 20.18 7.82 2.92
N GLY A 5 19.23 6.87 2.90
CA GLY A 5 18.41 6.56 4.06
C GLY A 5 19.24 5.98 5.21
N GLY A 6 18.71 6.07 6.43
CA GLY A 6 19.27 5.38 7.59
C GLY A 6 18.85 3.92 7.64
N GLU A 7 19.55 3.11 8.45
CA GLU A 7 19.15 1.73 8.74
C GLU A 7 17.95 1.71 9.70
N LEU A 8 17.05 0.76 9.48
CA LEU A 8 15.98 0.45 10.43
C LEU A 8 16.51 -0.50 11.52
N PRO A 9 16.05 -0.38 12.77
CA PRO A 9 16.25 -1.41 13.79
C PRO A 9 15.79 -2.79 13.29
N ALA A 10 16.48 -3.84 13.74
CA ALA A 10 16.32 -5.20 13.21
C ALA A 10 14.90 -5.79 13.32
N ASP A 11 14.09 -5.29 14.25
CA ASP A 11 12.71 -5.73 14.52
C ASP A 11 11.65 -4.89 13.80
N LEU A 12 12.06 -3.81 13.11
CA LEU A 12 11.17 -2.88 12.43
C LEU A 12 11.18 -3.05 10.91
N VAL A 13 10.01 -2.79 10.32
CA VAL A 13 9.78 -2.74 8.87
C VAL A 13 8.99 -1.49 8.50
N GLY A 14 9.25 -0.96 7.31
CA GLY A 14 8.39 0.04 6.70
C GLY A 14 7.15 -0.60 6.09
N GLU A 15 5.97 -0.33 6.62
CA GLU A 15 4.70 -0.78 6.06
C GLU A 15 4.03 0.36 5.28
N HIS A 16 3.67 0.10 4.03
CA HIS A 16 2.72 0.95 3.32
C HIS A 16 1.28 0.70 3.81
N PHE A 17 0.81 1.54 4.74
CA PHE A 17 -0.52 1.40 5.37
C PHE A 17 -1.66 1.48 4.36
N CYS A 18 -1.49 2.31 3.32
CA CYS A 18 -2.45 2.49 2.23
C CYS A 18 -2.69 1.22 1.38
N CYS A 19 -1.80 0.22 1.46
CA CYS A 19 -1.86 -1.02 0.68
C CYS A 19 -1.89 -0.82 -0.85
N GLU A 20 -1.52 0.37 -1.34
CA GLU A 20 -1.52 0.69 -2.75
C GLU A 20 -0.21 0.22 -3.42
N PRO A 21 -0.25 -0.72 -4.39
CA PRO A 21 0.95 -1.36 -4.95
C PRO A 21 1.92 -0.42 -5.67
N LEU A 22 1.49 0.77 -6.14
CA LEU A 22 2.38 1.75 -6.77
C LEU A 22 2.73 2.93 -5.85
N CYS A 23 2.30 2.89 -4.59
CA CYS A 23 2.60 3.97 -3.66
C CYS A 23 4.10 3.97 -3.35
N VAL A 24 4.78 5.03 -3.80
CA VAL A 24 6.19 5.33 -3.46
C VAL A 24 6.31 6.51 -2.50
N ARG A 25 5.17 7.06 -2.01
CA ARG A 25 5.16 8.18 -1.06
C ARG A 25 5.81 7.75 0.25
N VAL A 26 6.87 8.47 0.61
CA VAL A 26 7.56 8.37 1.90
C VAL A 26 7.06 9.53 2.78
N GLY A 27 6.44 9.22 3.92
CA GLY A 27 5.78 10.21 4.79
C GLY A 27 4.24 10.18 4.76
N ASP A 28 3.61 11.08 5.51
CA ASP A 28 2.16 11.36 5.57
C ASP A 28 1.23 10.12 5.61
N GLY A 29 1.26 9.34 6.69
CA GLY A 29 0.30 8.24 6.92
C GLY A 29 0.33 7.09 5.90
N HIS A 30 1.14 7.21 4.84
CA HIS A 30 1.29 6.21 3.79
C HIS A 30 2.34 5.16 4.12
N LEU A 31 3.47 5.57 4.71
CA LEU A 31 4.55 4.70 5.16
C LEU A 31 4.73 4.85 6.67
N ARG A 32 4.62 3.73 7.41
CA ARG A 32 4.78 3.70 8.87
C ARG A 32 5.81 2.66 9.29
N LEU A 33 6.49 2.92 10.40
CA LEU A 33 7.31 1.91 11.07
C LEU A 33 6.41 0.99 11.89
N THR A 34 6.65 -0.30 11.77
CA THR A 34 5.91 -1.35 12.47
C THR A 34 6.81 -2.57 12.65
N THR A 35 6.35 -3.60 13.38
CA THR A 35 7.06 -4.89 13.41
C THR A 35 6.59 -5.79 12.27
N GLN A 36 7.41 -6.76 11.88
CA GLN A 36 7.01 -7.79 10.91
C GLN A 36 5.74 -8.54 11.35
N ALA A 37 5.61 -8.83 12.65
CA ALA A 37 4.45 -9.52 13.22
C ALA A 37 3.18 -8.67 13.08
N THR A 38 3.23 -7.38 13.38
CA THR A 38 2.10 -6.46 13.23
C THR A 38 1.70 -6.27 11.77
N ASN A 39 2.68 -6.13 10.86
CA ASN A 39 2.42 -6.05 9.42
C ASN A 39 1.72 -7.31 8.89
N LEU A 40 2.20 -8.50 9.30
CA LEU A 40 1.58 -9.77 8.94
C LEU A 40 0.18 -9.91 9.53
N ALA A 41 -0.02 -9.60 10.82
CA ALA A 41 -1.34 -9.65 11.46
C ALA A 41 -2.36 -8.73 10.75
N ARG A 42 -1.93 -7.53 10.34
CA ARG A 42 -2.77 -6.63 9.55
C ARG A 42 -3.04 -7.17 8.15
N ALA A 43 -2.03 -7.72 7.48
CA ALA A 43 -2.24 -8.42 6.22
C ALA A 43 -3.23 -9.58 6.39
N VAL A 44 -3.23 -10.27 7.54
CA VAL A 44 -4.22 -11.30 7.86
C VAL A 44 -5.62 -10.73 7.95
N ALA A 45 -5.80 -9.72 8.79
CA ALA A 45 -7.08 -9.05 9.02
C ALA A 45 -7.69 -8.46 7.72
N LEU A 46 -6.85 -7.93 6.83
CA LEU A 46 -7.26 -7.39 5.53
C LEU A 46 -7.41 -8.45 4.43
N GLY A 47 -7.24 -9.74 4.73
CA GLY A 47 -7.30 -10.82 3.74
C GLY A 47 -6.15 -10.82 2.72
N ARG A 48 -5.06 -10.08 3.00
CA ARG A 48 -3.84 -9.98 2.18
C ARG A 48 -2.80 -11.07 2.49
N HIS A 49 -2.89 -11.74 3.64
CA HIS A 49 -1.95 -12.80 4.06
C HIS A 49 -1.99 -14.06 3.21
N SER A 50 -3.14 -14.35 2.60
CA SER A 50 -3.32 -15.53 1.77
C SER A 50 -2.77 -15.23 0.37
N SER A 51 -1.64 -15.85 0.03
CA SER A 51 -1.25 -16.02 -1.38
C SER A 51 -2.26 -16.94 -2.09
N ASN A 52 -2.39 -16.79 -3.41
CA ASN A 52 -3.37 -17.40 -4.33
C ASN A 52 -4.01 -18.74 -3.87
N ARG A 53 -4.99 -18.68 -2.98
CA ARG A 53 -6.15 -19.56 -3.08
C ARG A 53 -7.15 -18.82 -3.95
N GLU A 54 -7.76 -19.51 -4.90
CA GLU A 54 -8.83 -18.98 -5.72
C GLU A 54 -10.08 -18.76 -4.84
N VAL A 55 -10.00 -17.75 -3.98
CA VAL A 55 -11.17 -17.16 -3.33
C VAL A 55 -11.76 -16.20 -4.35
N VAL A 56 -13.09 -16.12 -4.38
CA VAL A 56 -13.96 -15.49 -5.38
C VAL A 56 -13.60 -14.03 -5.75
N ALA A 57 -12.57 -13.42 -5.15
CA ALA A 57 -12.10 -12.07 -5.41
C ALA A 57 -10.58 -11.91 -5.75
N SER A 58 -9.78 -12.98 -5.90
CA SER A 58 -8.32 -12.87 -6.14
C SER A 58 -7.99 -12.13 -7.45
N HIS A 59 -8.74 -12.41 -8.51
CA HIS A 59 -8.60 -11.72 -9.80
C HIS A 59 -8.82 -10.21 -9.69
N HIS A 60 -9.68 -9.74 -8.77
CA HIS A 60 -9.91 -8.30 -8.57
C HIS A 60 -8.67 -7.55 -8.06
N ARG A 61 -7.79 -8.20 -7.26
CA ARG A 61 -6.57 -7.56 -6.75
C ARG A 61 -5.52 -7.40 -7.84
N ALA A 62 -5.22 -8.47 -8.57
CA ALA A 62 -4.28 -8.42 -9.69
C ALA A 62 -4.79 -7.48 -10.78
N GLN A 63 -6.08 -7.56 -11.13
CA GLN A 63 -6.71 -6.68 -12.11
C GLN A 63 -6.76 -5.23 -11.66
N ARG A 64 -6.99 -4.93 -10.37
CA ARG A 64 -6.83 -3.56 -9.83
C ARG A 64 -5.38 -3.08 -10.01
N SER A 65 -4.40 -3.92 -9.69
CA SER A 65 -2.99 -3.58 -9.86
C SER A 65 -2.63 -3.31 -11.34
N TYR A 66 -3.16 -4.10 -12.28
CA TYR A 66 -3.01 -3.84 -13.72
C TYR A 66 -3.71 -2.55 -14.15
N ARG A 67 -4.94 -2.30 -13.70
CA ARG A 67 -5.68 -1.06 -14.00
C ARG A 67 -4.92 0.18 -13.52
N VAL A 68 -4.38 0.15 -12.30
CA VAL A 68 -3.61 1.29 -11.77
C VAL A 68 -2.32 1.51 -12.56
N ARG A 69 -1.61 0.44 -12.97
CA ARG A 69 -0.43 0.58 -13.84
C ARG A 69 -0.76 1.14 -15.22
N GLN A 70 -1.85 0.67 -15.82
CA GLN A 70 -2.32 1.20 -17.10
C GLN A 70 -2.71 2.69 -16.98
N ALA A 71 -3.37 3.08 -15.89
CA ALA A 71 -3.77 4.47 -15.65
C ALA A 71 -2.60 5.46 -15.52
N VAL A 72 -1.39 4.99 -15.23
CA VAL A 72 -0.19 5.84 -15.10
C VAL A 72 0.82 5.63 -16.23
N LEU A 73 0.50 4.83 -17.26
CA LEU A 73 1.44 4.46 -18.33
C LEU A 73 1.92 5.69 -19.11
N ASP A 74 1.01 6.64 -19.34
CA ASP A 74 1.27 7.88 -20.10
C ASP A 74 1.53 9.09 -19.19
N GLY A 75 1.82 8.84 -17.90
CA GLY A 75 2.02 9.88 -16.88
C GLY A 75 0.96 9.85 -15.76
N TRP A 76 1.20 10.61 -14.70
CA TRP A 76 0.31 10.63 -13.53
C TRP A 76 -0.97 11.41 -13.81
N ASN A 77 -2.12 10.77 -13.62
CA ASN A 77 -3.45 11.38 -13.68
C ASN A 77 -4.28 10.93 -12.47
N ASP A 78 -4.58 11.86 -11.55
CA ASP A 78 -5.26 11.56 -10.28
C ASP A 78 -6.65 10.93 -10.47
N ASP A 79 -7.41 11.37 -11.47
CA ASP A 79 -8.76 10.86 -11.74
C ASP A 79 -8.72 9.45 -12.35
N ALA A 80 -7.79 9.22 -13.29
CA ALA A 80 -7.58 7.90 -13.87
C ALA A 80 -7.13 6.89 -12.81
N VAL A 81 -6.21 7.29 -11.93
CA VAL A 81 -5.75 6.47 -10.81
C VAL A 81 -6.88 6.19 -9.83
N ARG A 82 -7.66 7.20 -9.42
CA ARG A 82 -8.78 7.04 -8.48
C ARG A 82 -9.87 6.10 -9.03
N SER A 83 -10.18 6.23 -10.33
CA SER A 83 -11.11 5.33 -11.03
C SER A 83 -10.57 3.90 -11.08
N ALA A 84 -9.29 3.73 -11.44
CA ALA A 84 -8.63 2.43 -11.49
C ALA A 84 -8.55 1.74 -10.11
N GLN A 85 -8.43 2.52 -9.03
CA GLN A 85 -8.40 2.03 -7.65
C GLN A 85 -9.76 1.52 -7.15
N GLY A 86 -10.87 1.88 -7.81
CA GLY A 86 -12.22 1.44 -7.46
C GLY A 86 -12.86 2.21 -6.29
N GLY A 87 -12.45 3.47 -6.05
CA GLY A 87 -13.12 4.35 -5.08
C GLY A 87 -12.76 4.15 -3.60
N SER A 88 -11.69 3.43 -3.27
CA SER A 88 -11.28 3.26 -1.87
C SER A 88 -10.69 4.56 -1.29
N HIS A 89 -11.42 5.18 -0.35
CA HIS A 89 -10.92 6.26 0.49
C HIS A 89 -9.65 5.83 1.24
N THR A 90 -8.64 6.72 1.27
CA THR A 90 -7.60 6.71 2.29
C THR A 90 -8.23 7.06 3.65
N PRO A 91 -8.03 6.30 4.74
CA PRO A 91 -8.39 6.77 6.06
C PRO A 91 -7.49 7.96 6.41
N ASN A 92 -8.02 9.16 6.24
CA ASN A 92 -7.42 10.39 6.74
C ASN A 92 -7.81 10.53 8.21
N GLU A 93 -7.24 9.69 9.08
CA GLU A 93 -7.34 9.80 10.54
C GLU A 93 -6.35 8.83 11.18
N GLN A 94 -5.15 9.32 11.49
CA GLN A 94 -4.35 8.78 12.59
C GLN A 94 -3.99 9.93 13.53
N PRO A 95 -4.12 9.75 14.85
CA PRO A 95 -3.57 10.69 15.81
C PRO A 95 -2.05 10.69 15.66
N GLY A 96 -1.48 11.90 15.67
CA GLY A 96 -0.05 12.10 15.60
C GLY A 96 0.67 11.35 16.71
N LEU A 97 1.42 10.33 16.32
CA LEU A 97 2.67 9.98 16.99
C LEU A 97 3.66 10.57 15.98
N TRP A 98 4.11 11.81 16.12
CA TRP A 98 4.92 12.45 17.17
C TRP A 98 4.85 13.97 16.97
#